data_AF-A0A349M5V3-F1
#
_entry.id   AF-A0A349M5V3-F1
#
_cell.length_a   1.000
_cell.length_b   1.000
_cell.length_c   1.000
_cell.angle_alpha   90.00
_cell.angle_beta   90.00
_cell.angle_gamma   90.00
#
_symmetry.space_group_name_H-M   'P 1'
#
loop_
_entity.id
_entity.type
_entity.pdbx_description
1 polymer ?
#
loop_
_entity_poly.entity_id
_entity_poly.type
_entity_poly.pdbx_seq_one_letter_code
_entity_poly.pdbx_strand_id
1 'polypeptide(L)'
;GDNDERSAWHVASAALNLAIGIMIVLALISIIFAGQIIPLYNPKPPSVNLQDYTTHIDLIISLARIMLLQAIILGGGVIVTSVLNARQNFLLPAVGNVLYNVGIIIGLLPGVFLAFIGHRNDITAAYAATWGVVLGAVLQVAIQIPGLRKVGMHYTFSFDWRHPGVIQVGRMMVPRIINA
;
A
#
# COMPACT_ATOMS: atom_id res chain seq x y z
N GLY A 1 -32.76 14.20 -0.16
CA GLY A 1 -33.75 13.15 -0.52
C GLY A 1 -33.03 11.91 -1.03
N ASP A 2 -33.71 10.80 -1.26
CA ASP A 2 -33.11 9.51 -1.68
C ASP A 2 -32.20 9.64 -2.94
N ASN A 3 -32.46 10.64 -3.79
CA ASN A 3 -31.63 11.01 -4.95
C ASN A 3 -30.30 11.72 -4.59
N ASP A 4 -30.27 12.53 -3.52
CA ASP A 4 -29.02 13.17 -3.05
C ASP A 4 -28.08 12.13 -2.45
N GLU A 5 -28.64 11.14 -1.75
CA GLU A 5 -27.86 10.10 -1.10
C GLU A 5 -27.19 9.19 -2.14
N ARG A 6 -27.93 8.78 -3.18
CA ARG A 6 -27.36 8.03 -4.32
C ARG A 6 -26.30 8.83 -5.10
N SER A 7 -26.53 10.13 -5.31
CA SER A 7 -25.54 11.00 -5.97
C SER A 7 -24.27 11.15 -5.14
N ALA A 8 -24.39 11.32 -3.81
CA ALA A 8 -23.26 11.40 -2.90
C ALA A 8 -22.43 10.11 -2.88
N TRP A 9 -23.09 8.94 -2.88
CA TRP A 9 -22.40 7.64 -2.99
C TRP A 9 -21.66 7.50 -4.32
N HIS A 10 -22.26 7.95 -5.43
CA HIS A 10 -21.61 7.91 -6.75
C HIS A 10 -20.35 8.78 -6.79
N VAL A 11 -20.41 10.01 -6.28
CA VAL A 11 -19.27 10.93 -6.21
C VAL A 11 -18.16 10.36 -5.32
N ALA A 12 -18.53 9.83 -4.15
CA ALA A 12 -17.58 9.22 -3.23
C ALA A 12 -16.88 8.01 -3.87
N SER A 13 -17.63 7.09 -4.49
CA SER A 13 -17.08 5.93 -5.17
C SER A 13 -16.20 6.31 -6.36
N ALA A 14 -16.60 7.30 -7.17
CA ALA A 14 -15.81 7.77 -8.31
C ALA A 14 -14.48 8.42 -7.88
N ALA A 15 -14.51 9.31 -6.88
CA ALA A 15 -13.31 9.95 -6.35
C ALA A 15 -12.34 8.91 -5.76
N LEU A 16 -12.90 7.91 -5.09
CA LEU A 16 -12.19 6.83 -4.43
C LEU A 16 -11.54 5.87 -5.43
N ASN A 17 -12.25 5.48 -6.49
CA ASN A 17 -11.72 4.67 -7.59
C ASN A 17 -10.62 5.42 -8.34
N LEU A 18 -10.80 6.72 -8.55
CA LEU A 18 -9.78 7.57 -9.18
C LEU A 18 -8.52 7.66 -8.32
N ALA A 19 -8.66 7.86 -7.00
CA ALA A 19 -7.54 7.89 -6.07
C ALA A 19 -6.77 6.55 -6.05
N ILE A 20 -7.47 5.41 -6.05
CA ILE A 20 -6.86 4.07 -6.21
C ILE A 20 -6.12 4.00 -7.54
N GLY A 21 -6.78 4.38 -8.64
CA GLY A 21 -6.19 4.33 -9.97
C GLY A 21 -4.90 5.14 -10.04
N ILE A 22 -4.90 6.35 -9.50
CA ILE A 22 -3.71 7.21 -9.41
C ILE A 22 -2.63 6.54 -8.55
N MET A 23 -2.96 6.01 -7.37
CA MET A 23 -1.99 5.31 -6.52
C MET A 23 -1.38 4.08 -7.21
N ILE A 24 -2.19 3.27 -7.90
CA ILE A 24 -1.71 2.12 -8.68
C ILE A 24 -0.76 2.58 -9.76
N VAL A 25 -1.13 3.60 -10.54
CA VAL A 25 -0.28 4.14 -11.61
C VAL A 25 1.04 4.67 -11.04
N LEU A 26 0.99 5.47 -9.96
CA LEU A 26 2.19 6.00 -9.32
C LEU A 26 3.08 4.90 -8.75
N ALA A 27 2.50 3.87 -8.13
CA ALA A 27 3.24 2.73 -7.61
C ALA A 27 3.89 1.91 -8.73
N LEU A 28 3.17 1.65 -9.83
CA LEU A 28 3.71 0.94 -11.00
C LEU A 28 4.84 1.73 -11.66
N ILE A 29 4.67 3.04 -11.85
CA ILE A 29 5.74 3.94 -12.32
C ILE A 29 6.93 3.83 -11.38
N SER A 30 6.72 3.92 -10.06
CA SER A 30 7.79 3.82 -9.07
C SER A 30 8.50 2.47 -9.09
N ILE A 31 7.80 1.35 -9.33
CA ILE A 31 8.38 0.00 -9.45
C ILE A 31 9.27 -0.11 -10.70
N ILE A 32 8.77 0.40 -11.83
CA ILE A 32 9.49 0.40 -13.12
C ILE A 32 10.74 1.27 -13.00
N PHE A 33 10.58 2.49 -12.48
CA PHE A 33 11.64 3.48 -12.36
C PHE A 33 12.49 3.34 -11.08
N ALA A 34 12.24 2.32 -10.24
CA ALA A 34 12.98 2.12 -8.99
C ALA A 34 14.49 2.04 -9.23
N GLY A 35 14.92 1.46 -10.36
CA GLY A 35 16.33 1.34 -10.72
C GLY A 35 17.02 2.68 -10.98
N GLN A 36 16.27 3.72 -11.37
CA GLN A 36 16.78 5.07 -11.60
C GLN A 36 16.59 5.96 -10.36
N ILE A 37 15.49 5.78 -9.64
CA ILE A 37 15.16 6.57 -8.45
C ILE A 37 16.11 6.24 -7.30
N ILE A 38 16.31 4.95 -7.00
CA ILE A 38 17.07 4.52 -5.82
C ILE A 38 18.54 5.00 -5.84
N PRO A 39 19.30 4.88 -6.95
CA PRO A 39 20.68 5.38 -7.00
C PRO A 39 20.80 6.91 -6.89
N LEU A 40 19.74 7.65 -7.27
CA LEU A 40 19.71 9.11 -7.11
C LEU A 40 19.63 9.52 -5.63
N TYR A 41 18.88 8.77 -4.83
CA TYR A 41 18.78 8.99 -3.38
C TYR A 41 19.94 8.36 -2.59
N ASN A 42 20.58 7.31 -3.13
CA ASN A 42 21.71 6.63 -2.51
C ASN A 42 22.93 6.59 -3.46
N PRO A 43 23.59 7.74 -3.67
CA PRO A 43 24.71 7.84 -4.61
C PRO A 43 25.94 7.08 -4.11
N LYS A 44 26.74 6.57 -5.05
CA LYS A 44 27.96 5.80 -4.73
C LYS A 44 28.93 6.65 -3.88
N PRO A 45 29.31 6.18 -2.68
CA PRO A 45 30.37 6.83 -1.91
C PRO A 45 31.73 6.74 -2.62
N PRO A 46 32.61 7.74 -2.47
CA PRO A 46 33.97 7.69 -3.02
C PRO A 46 34.78 6.50 -2.49
N SER A 47 34.55 6.09 -1.24
CA SER A 47 35.29 5.04 -0.52
C SER A 47 34.87 3.61 -0.85
N VAL A 48 33.81 3.41 -1.64
CA VAL A 48 33.25 2.08 -1.93
C VAL A 48 33.54 1.70 -3.38
N ASN A 49 34.01 0.46 -3.57
CA ASN A 49 34.26 -0.10 -4.89
C ASN A 49 32.95 -0.24 -5.68
N LEU A 50 33.05 -0.13 -7.01
CA LEU A 50 31.86 -0.17 -7.87
C LEU A 50 31.07 -1.47 -7.72
N GLN A 51 31.76 -2.60 -7.58
CA GLN A 51 31.15 -3.93 -7.47
C GLN A 51 30.31 -4.12 -6.20
N ASP A 52 30.83 -3.64 -5.05
CA ASP A 52 30.12 -3.75 -3.77
C ASP A 52 28.90 -2.82 -3.78
N TYR A 53 29.07 -1.61 -4.31
CA TYR A 53 27.97 -0.66 -4.49
C TYR A 53 26.85 -1.24 -5.37
N THR A 54 27.19 -1.83 -6.53
CA THR A 54 26.17 -2.42 -7.42
C THR A 54 25.41 -3.55 -6.75
N THR A 55 26.10 -4.40 -5.99
CA THR A 55 25.45 -5.52 -5.29
C THR A 55 24.46 -5.02 -4.24
N HIS A 56 24.83 -4.00 -3.46
CA HIS A 56 23.95 -3.42 -2.45
C HIS A 56 22.79 -2.63 -3.06
N ILE A 57 23.04 -1.84 -4.11
CA ILE A 57 21.99 -1.04 -4.74
C ILE A 57 20.96 -1.93 -5.43
N ASP A 58 21.37 -3.02 -6.06
CA ASP A 58 20.47 -3.99 -6.71
C ASP A 58 19.57 -4.70 -5.69
N LEU A 59 20.12 -5.01 -4.51
CA LEU A 59 19.32 -5.52 -3.39
C LEU A 59 18.29 -4.48 -2.95
N ILE A 60 18.70 -3.22 -2.71
CA ILE A 60 17.79 -2.15 -2.29
C ILE A 60 16.68 -1.94 -3.33
N ILE A 61 17.02 -1.90 -4.63
CA ILE A 61 16.07 -1.77 -5.72
C ILE A 61 15.05 -2.92 -5.69
N SER A 62 15.52 -4.15 -5.50
CA SER A 62 14.66 -5.33 -5.46
C SER A 62 13.71 -5.32 -4.26
N LEU A 63 14.22 -4.99 -3.08
CA LEU A 63 13.39 -4.86 -1.87
C LEU A 63 12.38 -3.71 -2.01
N ALA A 64 12.80 -2.57 -2.56
CA ALA A 64 11.91 -1.43 -2.81
C ALA A 64 10.76 -1.78 -3.75
N ARG A 65 11.04 -2.53 -4.83
CA ARG A 65 9.99 -3.01 -5.76
C ARG A 65 8.96 -3.88 -5.04
N ILE A 66 9.40 -4.79 -4.17
CA ILE A 66 8.49 -5.64 -3.40
C ILE A 66 7.71 -4.81 -2.37
N MET A 67 8.38 -3.88 -1.68
CA MET A 67 7.73 -2.97 -0.72
C MET A 67 6.64 -2.14 -1.40
N LEU A 68 6.86 -1.67 -2.63
CA LEU A 68 5.85 -0.91 -3.39
C LEU A 68 4.61 -1.74 -3.74
N LEU A 69 4.70 -3.08 -3.81
CA LEU A 69 3.51 -3.94 -3.96
C LEU A 69 2.57 -3.79 -2.77
N GLN A 70 3.11 -3.70 -1.55
CA GLN A 70 2.30 -3.48 -0.35
C GLN A 70 1.54 -2.16 -0.44
N ALA A 71 2.15 -1.11 -1.01
CA ALA A 71 1.55 0.23 -1.06
C ALA A 71 0.28 0.23 -1.92
N ILE A 72 0.27 -0.56 -3.00
CA ILE A 72 -0.91 -0.79 -3.83
C ILE A 72 -2.03 -1.45 -3.01
N ILE A 73 -1.69 -2.50 -2.26
CA ILE A 73 -2.63 -3.26 -1.45
C ILE A 73 -3.21 -2.37 -0.34
N LEU A 74 -2.35 -1.68 0.40
CA LEU A 74 -2.72 -0.75 1.47
C LEU A 74 -3.53 0.43 0.97
N GLY A 75 -3.23 0.96 -0.23
CA GLY A 75 -4.02 2.02 -0.86
C GLY A 75 -5.49 1.62 -1.03
N GLY A 76 -5.74 0.39 -1.48
CA GLY A 76 -7.09 -0.19 -1.48
C GLY A 76 -7.63 -0.43 -0.06
N GLY A 77 -6.77 -0.84 0.87
CA GLY A 77 -7.11 -1.04 2.29
C GLY A 77 -7.63 0.21 3.00
N VAL A 78 -7.01 1.38 2.78
CA VAL A 78 -7.39 2.66 3.37
C VAL A 78 -8.86 2.98 3.10
N ILE A 79 -9.33 2.61 1.92
CA ILE A 79 -10.70 2.83 1.46
C ILE A 79 -11.68 1.93 2.17
N VAL A 80 -11.34 0.64 2.24
CA VAL A 80 -12.14 -0.34 2.99
C VAL A 80 -12.25 0.11 4.45
N THR A 81 -11.12 0.48 5.05
CA THR A 81 -11.05 1.03 6.40
C THR A 81 -11.90 2.28 6.56
N SER A 82 -11.81 3.24 5.62
CA SER A 82 -12.54 4.51 5.68
C SER A 82 -14.05 4.30 5.66
N VAL A 83 -14.55 3.37 4.82
CA VAL A 83 -15.98 3.11 4.74
C VAL A 83 -16.48 2.33 5.96
N LEU A 84 -15.71 1.36 6.46
CA LEU A 84 -16.04 0.65 7.69
C LEU A 84 -16.08 1.61 8.89
N ASN A 85 -15.11 2.52 9.00
CA ASN A 85 -15.06 3.55 10.03
C ASN A 85 -16.25 4.52 9.94
N ALA A 86 -16.61 4.97 8.73
CA ALA A 86 -17.78 5.83 8.53
C ALA A 86 -19.10 5.19 9.01
N ARG A 87 -19.14 3.86 9.04
CA ARG A 87 -20.27 3.05 9.49
C ARG A 87 -20.08 2.48 10.90
N GLN A 88 -19.18 3.08 11.67
CA GLN A 88 -18.88 2.74 13.07
C GLN A 88 -18.39 1.29 13.28
N ASN A 89 -17.86 0.64 12.24
CA ASN A 89 -17.26 -0.69 12.33
C ASN A 89 -15.74 -0.57 12.46
N PHE A 90 -15.27 -0.30 13.68
CA PHE A 90 -13.85 -0.11 14.00
C PHE A 90 -13.10 -1.41 14.27
N LEU A 91 -13.81 -2.50 14.58
CA LEU A 91 -13.21 -3.76 14.99
C LEU A 91 -12.46 -4.44 13.84
N LEU A 92 -13.06 -4.48 12.64
CA LEU A 92 -12.41 -5.09 11.48
C LEU A 92 -11.14 -4.34 11.05
N PRO A 93 -11.14 -2.99 10.94
CA PRO A 93 -9.91 -2.23 10.72
C PRO A 93 -8.84 -2.45 11.80
N ALA A 94 -9.24 -2.50 13.08
CA ALA A 94 -8.30 -2.74 14.18
C ALA A 94 -7.65 -4.13 14.10
N VAL A 95 -8.45 -5.17 13.84
CA VAL A 95 -7.94 -6.55 13.62
C VAL A 95 -7.04 -6.59 12.39
N GLY A 96 -7.40 -5.88 11.32
CA GLY A 96 -6.55 -5.75 10.14
C GLY A 96 -5.16 -5.22 10.47
N ASN A 97 -5.06 -4.16 11.28
CA ASN A 97 -3.77 -3.61 11.70
C ASN A 97 -2.94 -4.60 12.53
N VAL A 98 -3.59 -5.41 13.38
CA VAL A 98 -2.90 -6.48 14.11
C VAL A 98 -2.38 -7.54 13.14
N LEU A 99 -3.19 -7.97 12.17
CA LEU A 99 -2.77 -8.96 11.16
C LEU A 99 -1.63 -8.46 10.27
N TYR A 100 -1.59 -7.15 9.99
CA TYR A 100 -0.46 -6.53 9.30
C TYR A 100 0.86 -6.77 10.05
N ASN A 101 0.87 -6.44 11.35
CA ASN A 101 2.04 -6.65 12.21
C ASN A 101 2.39 -8.14 12.36
N VAL A 102 1.39 -9.01 12.45
CA VAL A 102 1.61 -10.47 12.46
C VAL A 102 2.28 -10.93 11.17
N GLY A 103 1.88 -10.43 10.01
CA GLY A 103 2.53 -10.74 8.73
C GLY A 103 4.00 -10.35 8.70
N ILE A 104 4.33 -9.16 9.24
CA ILE A 104 5.73 -8.71 9.38
C ILE A 104 6.51 -9.66 10.28
N ILE A 105 5.97 -10.02 11.44
CA ILE A 105 6.61 -10.93 12.39
C ILE A 105 6.85 -12.29 11.75
N ILE A 106 5.86 -12.85 11.05
CA ILE A 106 5.99 -14.12 10.33
C ILE A 106 7.08 -14.03 9.26
N GLY A 107 7.19 -12.92 8.54
CA GLY A 107 8.25 -12.70 7.55
C GLY A 107 9.67 -12.73 8.11
N LEU A 108 9.85 -12.39 9.38
CA LEU A 108 11.16 -12.42 10.04
C LEU A 108 11.56 -13.84 10.48
N LEU A 109 10.59 -14.75 10.71
CA LEU A 109 10.86 -16.09 11.24
C LEU A 109 11.84 -16.92 10.39
N PRO A 110 11.78 -16.93 9.04
CA PRO A 110 12.77 -17.64 8.24
C PRO A 110 14.20 -17.15 8.50
N GLY A 111 14.42 -15.83 8.55
CA GLY A 111 15.74 -15.26 8.81
C GLY A 111 16.29 -15.63 10.19
N VAL A 112 15.44 -15.58 11.21
CA VAL A 112 15.79 -16.00 12.59
C VAL A 112 16.11 -17.48 12.64
N PHE A 113 15.31 -18.31 11.97
CA PHE A 113 15.52 -19.75 11.90
C PHE A 113 16.85 -20.11 11.21
N LEU A 114 17.13 -19.51 10.05
CA LEU A 114 18.39 -19.69 9.32
C LEU A 114 19.61 -19.28 10.17
N ALA A 115 19.50 -18.17 10.91
CA ALA A 115 20.54 -17.74 11.84
C ALA A 115 20.75 -18.75 12.99
N PHE A 116 19.67 -19.30 13.54
CA PHE A 116 19.72 -20.28 14.64
C PHE A 116 20.40 -21.60 14.23
N ILE A 117 20.18 -22.08 12.99
CA ILE A 117 20.81 -23.30 12.46
C ILE A 117 22.22 -23.08 11.89
N GLY A 118 22.83 -21.91 12.13
CA GLY A 118 24.18 -21.57 11.66
C GLY A 118 24.30 -21.24 10.16
N HIS A 119 23.19 -21.15 9.44
CA HIS A 119 23.15 -20.85 8.00
C HIS A 119 22.72 -19.39 7.76
N ARG A 120 23.29 -18.45 8.52
CA ARG A 120 22.90 -17.05 8.46
C ARG A 120 23.09 -16.48 7.05
N ASN A 121 21.99 -16.02 6.45
CA ASN A 121 21.99 -15.34 5.16
C ASN A 121 21.13 -14.09 5.26
N ASP A 122 21.79 -12.94 5.38
CA ASP A 122 21.13 -11.64 5.56
C ASP A 122 20.30 -11.23 4.33
N ILE A 123 20.69 -11.67 3.12
CA ILE A 123 19.95 -11.40 1.89
C ILE A 123 18.62 -12.16 1.90
N THR A 124 18.65 -13.46 2.18
CA THR A 124 17.42 -14.27 2.28
C THR A 124 16.51 -13.77 3.40
N ALA A 125 17.08 -13.38 4.54
CA ALA A 125 16.33 -12.80 5.65
C ALA A 125 15.63 -11.48 5.24
N ALA A 126 16.33 -10.60 4.52
CA ALA A 126 15.76 -9.35 4.03
C ALA A 126 14.61 -9.58 3.04
N TYR A 127 14.76 -10.52 2.10
CA TYR A 127 13.67 -10.89 1.18
C TYR A 127 12.47 -11.50 1.92
N ALA A 128 12.71 -12.43 2.84
CA ALA A 128 11.64 -13.05 3.63
C ALA A 128 10.86 -12.02 4.45
N ALA A 129 11.58 -11.10 5.13
CA ALA A 129 10.98 -10.02 5.89
C ALA A 129 10.13 -9.13 4.99
N THR A 130 10.67 -8.73 3.83
CA THR A 130 9.97 -7.85 2.87
C THR A 130 8.71 -8.50 2.30
N TRP A 131 8.74 -9.81 2.00
CA TRP A 131 7.55 -10.55 1.61
C TRP A 131 6.54 -10.71 2.76
N GLY A 132 7.00 -10.81 4.01
CA GLY A 132 6.13 -10.77 5.18
C GLY A 132 5.35 -9.47 5.31
N VAL A 133 5.95 -8.34 4.94
CA VAL A 133 5.25 -7.05 4.88
C VAL A 133 4.11 -7.09 3.85
N VAL A 134 4.37 -7.63 2.65
CA VAL A 134 3.33 -7.80 1.61
C VAL A 134 2.22 -8.73 2.10
N LEU A 135 2.57 -9.86 2.72
CA LEU A 135 1.61 -10.77 3.34
C LEU A 135 0.75 -10.06 4.39
N GLY A 136 1.37 -9.27 5.26
CA GLY A 136 0.69 -8.45 6.25
C GLY A 136 -0.33 -7.51 5.62
N ALA A 137 0.07 -6.80 4.55
CA ALA A 137 -0.83 -5.92 3.80
C ALA A 137 -2.03 -6.69 3.21
N VAL A 138 -1.78 -7.86 2.61
CA VAL A 138 -2.86 -8.71 2.08
C VAL A 138 -3.82 -9.12 3.20
N LEU A 139 -3.32 -9.63 4.33
CA LEU A 139 -4.15 -10.08 5.44
C LEU A 139 -4.97 -8.94 6.05
N GLN A 140 -4.36 -7.77 6.21
CA GLN A 140 -5.01 -6.57 6.73
C GLN A 140 -6.20 -6.14 5.87
N VAL A 141 -6.07 -6.19 4.54
CA VAL A 141 -7.17 -5.82 3.65
C VAL A 141 -8.19 -6.95 3.56
N ALA A 142 -7.73 -8.19 3.44
CA ALA A 142 -8.60 -9.37 3.28
C ALA A 142 -9.60 -9.54 4.43
N ILE A 143 -9.20 -9.33 5.68
CA ILE A 143 -10.09 -9.47 6.84
C ILE A 143 -11.21 -8.43 6.85
N GLN A 144 -11.00 -7.28 6.21
CA GLN A 144 -11.95 -6.18 6.18
C GLN A 144 -12.97 -6.30 5.04
N ILE A 145 -12.64 -7.03 3.97
CA ILE A 145 -13.51 -7.23 2.80
C ILE A 145 -14.89 -7.82 3.19
N PRO A 146 -14.99 -8.86 4.05
CA PRO A 146 -16.29 -9.36 4.51
C PRO A 146 -17.13 -8.31 5.25
N GLY A 147 -16.48 -7.34 5.92
CA GLY A 147 -17.14 -6.22 6.58
C GLY A 147 -17.93 -5.34 5.63
N LEU A 148 -17.42 -5.11 4.42
CA LEU A 148 -18.09 -4.32 3.39
C LEU A 148 -19.46 -4.89 3.03
N ARG A 149 -19.54 -6.22 2.91
CA ARG A 149 -20.80 -6.92 2.62
C ARG A 149 -21.79 -6.80 3.78
N LYS A 150 -21.32 -6.90 5.03
CA LYS A 150 -22.17 -6.80 6.24
C LYS A 150 -22.77 -5.41 6.43
N VAL A 151 -22.09 -4.37 5.97
CA VAL A 151 -22.50 -2.98 6.14
C VAL A 151 -23.42 -2.50 5.00
N GLY A 152 -23.79 -3.40 4.08
CA GLY A 152 -24.76 -3.11 3.02
C GLY A 152 -24.25 -2.11 1.97
N MET A 153 -22.93 -1.98 1.83
CA MET A 153 -22.33 -1.05 0.89
C MET A 153 -22.73 -1.43 -0.55
N HIS A 154 -23.50 -0.54 -1.18
CA HIS A 154 -23.76 -0.59 -2.62
C HIS A 154 -22.59 0.10 -3.34
N TYR A 155 -21.44 -0.55 -3.35
CA TYR A 155 -20.30 -0.08 -4.12
C TYR A 155 -20.65 -0.08 -5.60
N THR A 156 -20.62 1.08 -6.23
CA THR A 156 -20.71 1.19 -7.69
C THR A 156 -19.31 1.43 -8.23
N PHE A 157 -18.86 0.54 -9.10
CA PHE A 157 -17.58 0.68 -9.80
C PHE A 157 -17.73 1.77 -10.87
N SER A 158 -17.60 3.04 -10.49
CA SER A 158 -17.62 4.18 -11.41
C SER A 158 -16.26 4.84 -11.51
N PHE A 159 -15.81 5.10 -12.74
CA PHE A 159 -14.61 5.89 -13.05
C PHE A 159 -15.04 7.22 -13.69
N ASP A 160 -15.95 7.95 -13.02
CA ASP A 160 -16.46 9.23 -13.54
C ASP A 160 -15.59 10.41 -13.09
N TRP A 161 -14.38 10.46 -13.63
CA TRP A 161 -13.40 11.54 -13.46
C TRP A 161 -13.86 12.92 -13.94
N ARG A 162 -14.93 13.01 -14.74
CA ARG A 162 -15.50 14.27 -15.24
C ARG A 162 -16.65 14.79 -14.39
N HIS A 163 -17.10 14.03 -13.40
CA HIS A 163 -18.20 14.47 -12.54
C HIS A 163 -17.80 15.73 -11.75
N PRO A 164 -18.62 16.81 -11.72
CA PRO A 164 -18.30 18.06 -11.04
C PRO A 164 -17.92 17.87 -9.57
N GLY A 165 -18.63 16.97 -8.88
CA GLY A 165 -18.33 16.60 -7.49
C GLY A 165 -16.95 15.97 -7.29
N VAL A 166 -16.46 15.15 -8.23
CA VAL A 166 -15.12 14.52 -8.15
C VAL A 166 -14.02 15.57 -8.34
N ILE A 167 -14.21 16.48 -9.30
CA ILE A 167 -13.29 17.60 -9.54
C ILE A 167 -13.22 18.52 -8.32
N GLN A 168 -14.36 18.77 -7.67
CA GLN A 168 -14.43 19.60 -6.47
C GLN A 168 -13.70 18.95 -5.29
N VAL A 169 -13.86 17.63 -5.09
CA VAL A 169 -13.10 16.86 -4.09
C VAL A 169 -11.59 16.94 -4.37
N GLY A 170 -11.17 16.72 -5.62
CA GLY A 170 -9.77 16.83 -6.03
C GLY A 170 -9.19 18.22 -5.74
N ARG A 171 -9.92 19.29 -6.09
CA ARG A 171 -9.52 20.68 -5.83
C ARG A 171 -9.36 20.98 -4.34
N MET A 172 -10.14 20.35 -3.47
CA MET A 172 -10.01 20.50 -2.02
C MET A 172 -8.86 19.67 -1.43
N MET A 173 -8.51 18.54 -2.06
CA MET A 173 -7.41 17.70 -1.61
C MET A 173 -6.03 18.26 -1.95
N VAL A 174 -5.86 18.89 -3.13
CA VAL A 174 -4.58 19.50 -3.54
C VAL A 174 -3.98 20.43 -2.47
N PRO A 175 -4.71 21.43 -1.92
CA PRO A 175 -4.16 22.30 -0.89
C PRO A 175 -3.88 21.57 0.43
N ARG A 176 -4.59 20.47 0.74
CA ARG A 176 -4.27 19.66 1.93
C ARG A 176 -2.95 18.90 1.77
N ILE A 177 -2.67 18.38 0.57
CA ILE A 177 -1.43 17.64 0.30
C ILE A 177 -0.22 18.58 0.31
N ILE A 178 -0.37 19.81 -0.20
CA ILE A 178 0.72 20.81 -0.21
C ILE A 178 1.02 21.32 1.21
N ASN A 179 0.01 21.33 2.09
CA ASN A 179 0.14 21.77 3.48
C ASN A 179 0.45 20.63 4.47
N ALA A 180 0.56 19.37 4.01
CA ALA A 180 0.86 18.19 4.84
C ALA A 180 2.36 17.87 4.80
#